data_AF-A0A7J3FMK5-F1
#
_entry.id   AF-A0A7J3FMK5-F1
#
_cell.length_a   1.000
_cell.length_b   1.000
_cell.length_c   1.000
_cell.angle_alpha   90.00
_cell.angle_beta   90.00
_cell.angle_gamma   90.00
#
_symmetry.space_group_name_H-M   'P 1'
#
loop_
_entity.id
_entity.type
_entity.pdbx_description
1 polymer ?
#
loop_
_entity_poly.entity_id
_entity_poly.type
_entity_poly.pdbx_seq_one_letter_code
_entity_poly.pdbx_strand_id
1 'polypeptide(L)'
;MEGGDKAPQEARLEEAYFTLRADLLGYMNQGGLNGSIIILMGCNGTNSEHAISRLFERGVKAIIAWDGYVDLDYTDKITLKLIEAIYKKGLNLE
;
A
#
# COMPACT_ATOMS: atom_id res chain seq x y z
N MET A 1 47.67 -14.86 -14.94
CA MET A 1 47.18 -13.91 -13.91
C MET A 1 46.28 -12.92 -14.64
N GLU A 2 44.98 -12.84 -14.47
CA GLU A 2 43.98 -13.61 -13.73
C GLU A 2 42.77 -13.71 -14.68
N GLY A 3 42.29 -14.93 -14.89
CA GLY A 3 40.96 -15.14 -15.44
C GLY A 3 39.96 -14.83 -14.34
N GLY A 4 39.21 -13.75 -14.48
CA GLY A 4 38.04 -13.47 -13.68
C GLY A 4 36.81 -13.79 -14.52
N ASP A 5 36.39 -15.05 -14.46
CA ASP A 5 35.07 -15.49 -14.93
C ASP A 5 34.04 -14.73 -14.09
N LYS A 6 33.50 -13.62 -14.62
CA LYS A 6 32.35 -12.98 -14.00
C LYS A 6 31.17 -13.87 -14.31
N ALA A 7 30.82 -14.72 -13.33
CA ALA A 7 29.52 -15.37 -13.29
C ALA A 7 28.45 -14.33 -13.67
N PRO A 8 27.42 -14.72 -14.45
CA PRO A 8 26.36 -13.80 -14.81
C PRO A 8 25.87 -13.15 -13.51
N GLN A 9 25.67 -11.84 -13.50
CA GLN A 9 24.77 -11.26 -12.51
C GLN A 9 23.45 -11.98 -12.75
N GLU A 10 23.18 -13.04 -11.99
CA GLU A 10 21.86 -13.63 -11.85
C GLU A 10 20.97 -12.44 -11.56
N ALA A 11 20.16 -12.09 -12.55
CA ALA A 11 19.12 -11.11 -12.37
C ALA A 11 18.39 -11.60 -11.13
N ARG A 12 18.50 -10.85 -10.01
CA ARG A 12 17.59 -11.03 -8.90
C ARG A 12 16.24 -11.00 -9.58
N LEU A 13 15.54 -12.13 -9.58
CA LEU A 13 14.11 -12.17 -9.86
C LEU A 13 13.50 -11.40 -8.70
N GLU A 14 13.66 -10.07 -8.70
CA GLU A 14 12.85 -9.22 -7.86
C GLU A 14 11.44 -9.52 -8.33
N GLU A 15 10.69 -10.16 -7.43
CA GLU A 15 9.31 -10.56 -7.70
C GLU A 15 8.60 -9.34 -8.28
N ALA A 16 8.03 -9.51 -9.47
CA ALA A 16 7.38 -8.41 -10.15
C ALA A 16 6.05 -8.15 -9.47
N TYR A 17 5.94 -7.02 -8.77
CA TYR A 17 4.70 -6.60 -8.13
C TYR A 17 3.93 -5.65 -9.03
N PHE A 18 2.66 -5.95 -9.25
CA PHE A 18 1.74 -5.00 -9.84
C PHE A 18 1.32 -3.98 -8.77
N THR A 19 1.53 -2.70 -9.02
CA THR A 19 1.15 -1.62 -8.10
C THR A 19 0.23 -0.62 -8.80
N LEU A 20 -0.69 -0.04 -8.02
CA LEU A 20 -1.57 1.04 -8.46
C LEU A 20 -1.16 2.33 -7.77
N ARG A 21 -1.11 3.42 -8.54
CA ARG A 21 -0.93 4.75 -7.96
C ARG A 21 -2.18 5.14 -7.18
N ALA A 22 -2.02 5.60 -5.94
CA ALA A 22 -3.14 5.86 -5.03
C ALA A 22 -4.12 6.92 -5.56
N ASP A 23 -3.62 7.95 -6.24
CA ASP A 23 -4.41 9.00 -6.88
C ASP A 23 -5.29 8.51 -8.05
N LEU A 24 -5.04 7.31 -8.59
CA LEU A 24 -5.88 6.67 -9.60
C LEU A 24 -7.04 5.88 -8.98
N LEU A 25 -7.08 5.65 -7.67
CA LEU A 25 -8.21 4.92 -7.07
C LEU A 25 -9.51 5.72 -7.21
N GLY A 26 -10.53 5.09 -7.80
CA GLY A 26 -11.84 5.70 -7.99
C GLY A 26 -11.90 6.84 -9.01
N TYR A 27 -10.86 7.06 -9.83
CA TYR A 27 -10.81 8.23 -10.73
C TYR A 27 -11.92 8.27 -11.80
N MET A 28 -12.43 7.11 -12.23
CA MET A 28 -13.49 7.02 -13.25
C MET A 28 -14.91 7.11 -12.70
N ASN A 29 -15.08 7.01 -11.38
CA ASN A 29 -16.40 7.04 -10.76
C ASN A 29 -16.40 8.06 -9.61
N GLN A 30 -16.92 9.26 -9.88
CA GLN A 30 -17.07 10.29 -8.84
C GLN A 30 -17.99 9.75 -7.74
N GLY A 31 -17.46 9.66 -6.51
CA GLY A 31 -18.14 9.06 -5.35
C GLY A 31 -17.96 7.54 -5.21
N GLY A 32 -17.19 6.89 -6.10
CA GLY A 32 -16.92 5.45 -6.03
C GLY A 32 -16.15 5.00 -4.78
N LEU A 33 -15.62 5.94 -4.00
CA LEU A 33 -14.94 5.68 -2.73
C LEU A 33 -15.73 6.20 -1.51
N ASN A 34 -16.98 6.65 -1.70
CA ASN A 34 -17.79 7.21 -0.62
C ASN A 34 -17.94 6.23 0.55
N GLY A 35 -17.55 6.67 1.75
CA GLY A 35 -17.62 5.89 2.98
C GLY A 35 -16.55 4.81 3.12
N SER A 36 -15.65 4.67 2.15
CA SER A 36 -14.59 3.65 2.20
C SER A 36 -13.46 4.03 3.17
N ILE A 37 -12.78 3.01 3.71
CA ILE A 37 -11.49 3.17 4.38
C ILE A 37 -10.44 2.58 3.43
N ILE A 38 -9.38 3.35 3.17
CA ILE A 38 -8.29 2.92 2.29
C ILE A 38 -7.07 2.56 3.13
N ILE A 39 -6.47 1.40 2.87
CA ILE A 39 -5.21 0.96 3.47
C ILE A 39 -4.12 1.06 2.39
N LEU A 40 -3.17 1.97 2.57
CA LEU A 40 -2.00 2.13 1.70
C LEU A 40 -0.84 1.30 2.26
N MET A 41 -0.67 0.10 1.71
CA MET A 41 0.27 -0.91 2.23
C MET A 41 1.75 -0.66 1.87
N GLY A 42 2.04 0.35 1.04
CA GLY A 42 3.40 0.70 0.63
C GLY A 42 4.10 1.67 1.57
N CYS A 43 5.41 1.84 1.37
CA CYS A 43 6.23 2.80 2.10
C CYS A 43 5.74 4.24 1.91
N ASN A 44 5.90 5.07 2.94
CA ASN A 44 5.70 6.52 2.87
C ASN A 44 4.33 6.93 2.30
N GLY A 45 3.27 6.17 2.59
CA GLY A 45 1.92 6.39 2.07
C GLY A 45 1.30 7.73 2.50
N THR A 46 1.87 8.40 3.51
CA THR A 46 1.45 9.72 3.99
C THR A 46 2.11 10.90 3.28
N ASN A 47 3.11 10.68 2.42
CA ASN A 47 3.97 11.77 1.92
C ASN A 47 3.38 12.54 0.73
N SER A 48 2.26 12.09 0.16
CA SER A 48 1.61 12.75 -0.97
C SER A 48 0.32 13.44 -0.55
N GLU A 49 0.42 14.73 -0.21
CA GLU A 49 -0.75 15.57 0.06
C GLU A 49 -1.74 15.56 -1.12
N HIS A 50 -1.22 15.55 -2.35
CA HIS A 50 -2.06 15.47 -3.55
C HIS A 50 -2.89 14.18 -3.59
N ALA A 51 -2.26 13.02 -3.42
CA ALA A 51 -2.98 11.75 -3.46
C ALA A 51 -4.00 11.65 -2.31
N ILE A 52 -3.62 12.08 -1.11
CA ILE A 52 -4.51 12.11 0.06
C ILE A 52 -5.73 13.01 -0.20
N SER A 53 -5.52 14.23 -0.72
CA SER A 53 -6.61 15.15 -1.07
C SER A 53 -7.55 14.53 -2.09
N ARG A 54 -7.02 13.91 -3.15
CA ARG A 54 -7.84 13.26 -4.19
C ARG A 54 -8.69 12.11 -3.65
N LEU A 55 -8.16 11.34 -2.69
CA LEU A 55 -8.91 10.26 -2.04
C LEU A 55 -10.06 10.82 -1.19
N PHE A 56 -9.80 11.86 -0.39
CA PHE A 56 -10.85 12.51 0.40
C PHE A 56 -11.91 13.23 -0.46
N GLU A 57 -11.52 13.89 -1.56
CA GLU A 57 -12.44 14.46 -2.55
C GLU A 57 -13.41 13.42 -3.15
N ARG A 58 -13.01 12.14 -3.16
CA ARG A 58 -13.82 11.01 -3.64
C ARG A 58 -14.63 10.33 -2.54
N GLY A 59 -14.64 10.90 -1.34
CA GLY A 59 -15.48 10.50 -0.20
C GLY A 59 -14.90 9.37 0.66
N VAL A 60 -13.59 9.12 0.58
CA VAL A 60 -12.90 8.24 1.55
C VAL A 60 -13.11 8.79 2.97
N LYS A 61 -13.49 7.91 3.90
CA LYS A 61 -13.73 8.26 5.31
C LYS A 61 -12.44 8.34 6.11
N ALA A 62 -11.50 7.42 5.86
CA ALA A 62 -10.22 7.37 6.54
C ALA A 62 -9.15 6.70 5.65
N ILE A 63 -7.89 7.06 5.90
CA ILE A 63 -6.72 6.44 5.27
C ILE A 63 -5.83 5.88 6.37
N ILE A 64 -5.45 4.61 6.24
CA ILE A 64 -4.43 3.95 7.07
C ILE A 64 -3.20 3.78 6.19
N ALA A 65 -2.05 4.30 6.63
CA ALA A 65 -0.83 4.31 5.84
C ALA A 65 0.41 4.24 6.73
N TRP A 66 1.54 3.87 6.12
CA TRP A 66 2.86 3.94 6.74
C TRP A 66 3.51 5.30 6.49
N ASP A 67 4.16 5.85 7.52
CA ASP A 67 4.92 7.10 7.48
C ASP A 67 6.43 6.90 7.23
N GLY A 68 6.83 5.66 6.93
CA GLY A 68 8.22 5.27 6.70
C GLY A 68 8.38 4.04 5.80
N TYR A 69 9.57 3.45 5.84
CA TYR A 69 9.86 2.21 5.12
C TYR A 69 9.25 1.00 5.81
N VAL A 70 8.77 0.07 5.01
CA VAL A 70 8.12 -1.17 5.47
C VAL A 70 8.49 -2.32 4.53
N ASP A 71 8.73 -3.48 5.11
CA ASP A 71 8.94 -4.72 4.34
C ASP A 71 7.61 -5.31 3.85
N LEU A 72 7.62 -5.92 2.66
CA LEU A 72 6.45 -6.54 2.04
C LEU A 72 5.79 -7.59 2.97
N ASP A 73 6.60 -8.53 3.46
CA ASP A 73 6.16 -9.54 4.42
C ASP A 73 5.54 -8.95 5.70
N TYR A 74 6.05 -7.79 6.13
CA TYR A 74 5.58 -7.15 7.35
C TYR A 74 4.22 -6.48 7.12
N THR A 75 4.06 -5.72 6.03
CA THR A 75 2.80 -5.04 5.72
C THR A 75 1.65 -6.03 5.53
N ASP A 76 1.91 -7.20 4.92
CA ASP A 76 0.92 -8.27 4.75
C ASP A 76 0.49 -8.85 6.10
N LYS A 77 1.46 -9.22 6.95
CA LYS A 77 1.18 -9.80 8.28
C LYS A 77 0.40 -8.83 9.18
N ILE A 78 0.73 -7.54 9.14
CA ILE A 78 0.05 -6.53 9.96
C ILE A 78 -1.35 -6.24 9.41
N THR A 79 -1.52 -6.13 8.10
CA THR A 79 -2.83 -5.94 7.47
C THR A 79 -3.77 -7.09 7.82
N LEU A 80 -3.29 -8.33 7.79
CA LEU A 80 -4.08 -9.49 8.21
C LEU A 80 -4.49 -9.38 9.69
N LYS A 81 -3.56 -9.03 10.58
CA LYS A 81 -3.87 -8.85 12.02
C LYS A 81 -4.89 -7.74 12.26
N LEU A 82 -4.83 -6.66 11.48
CA LEU A 82 -5.82 -5.58 11.54
C LEU A 82 -7.21 -6.09 11.15
N ILE A 83 -7.32 -6.78 10.02
CA ILE A 83 -8.57 -7.38 9.56
C ILE A 83 -9.12 -8.37 10.61
N GLU A 84 -8.27 -9.21 11.19
CA GLU A 84 -8.67 -10.11 12.26
C GLU A 84 -9.15 -9.38 13.51
N ALA A 85 -8.50 -8.27 13.89
CA ALA A 85 -8.95 -7.46 15.03
C ALA A 85 -10.33 -6.85 14.78
N ILE A 86 -10.59 -6.36 13.57
CA ILE A 86 -11.89 -5.80 13.18
C ILE A 86 -12.97 -6.89 13.25
N TYR A 87 -12.78 -8.01 12.56
CA TYR A 87 -13.84 -9.01 12.39
C TYR A 87 -13.99 -9.98 13.56
N LYS A 88 -12.87 -10.39 14.20
CA LYS A 88 -12.92 -11.38 15.29
C LYS A 88 -12.99 -10.73 16.66
N LYS A 89 -12.44 -9.53 16.83
CA LYS A 89 -12.35 -8.84 18.13
C LYS A 89 -13.26 -7.62 18.24
N GLY A 90 -13.98 -7.26 17.17
CA GLY A 90 -14.92 -6.15 17.17
C GLY A 90 -14.26 -4.77 17.26
N LEU A 91 -13.02 -4.64 16.78
CA LEU A 91 -12.37 -3.32 16.68
C LEU A 91 -13.15 -2.43 15.70
N ASN A 92 -13.59 -1.26 16.17
CA ASN A 92 -14.21 -0.24 15.34
C ASN A 92 -13.15 0.77 14.86
N LEU A 93 -13.24 1.19 13.59
CA LEU A 93 -12.40 2.22 12.97
C LEU A 93 -13.11 3.58 12.85
N GLU A 94 -14.30 3.71 13.44
CA GLU A 94 -15.12 4.93 13.51
C GLU A 94 -14.94 5.71 14.81
#